data_AF-A0A7W1LXL1-F1
#
_entry.id   AF-A0A7W1LXL1-F1
#
_cell.length_a   1.000
_cell.length_b   1.000
_cell.length_c   1.000
_cell.angle_alpha   90.00
_cell.angle_beta   90.00
_cell.angle_gamma   90.00
#
_symmetry.space_group_name_H-M   'P 1'
#
loop_
_entity.id
_entity.type
_entity.pdbx_description
1 polymer ?
#
loop_
_entity_poly.entity_id
_entity_poly.type
_entity_poly.pdbx_seq_one_letter_code
_entity_poly.pdbx_strand_id
1 'polypeptide(L)'
;LFNALAQALPEKIPAASQGTMNNLTIGGIDARYGAEFAYYETVAGGMGARPRQDGMSAVHTHMTNSLNTPAEALEYAYPLRVRVYSIRKNSGGRGNSRGGDGVIREIETLAEARMSLLADRRRIAPYGLAGGEDGKMGRDFVLKKGRARRLASKGSRQLEAGDRVRIETPGGGGHGRKKR
;
A
#
# COMPACT_ATOMS: atom_id res chain seq x y z
N LEU A 1 1.24 15.94 -12.70
CA LEU A 1 0.89 17.17 -11.98
C LEU A 1 2.03 17.65 -11.07
N PHE A 2 2.32 17.00 -9.93
CA PHE A 2 3.34 17.50 -8.99
C PHE A 2 4.72 17.70 -9.62
N ASN A 3 5.20 16.77 -10.46
CA ASN A 3 6.47 16.96 -11.16
C ASN A 3 6.50 18.21 -12.07
N ALA A 4 5.38 18.60 -12.65
CA ALA A 4 5.29 19.82 -13.46
C ALA A 4 5.26 21.06 -12.56
N LEU A 5 4.44 21.03 -11.49
CA LEU A 5 4.36 22.14 -10.53
C LEU A 5 5.67 22.36 -9.78
N ALA A 6 6.47 21.31 -9.56
CA ALA A 6 7.77 21.40 -8.90
C ALA A 6 8.77 22.27 -9.69
N GLN A 7 8.59 22.44 -11.00
CA GLN A 7 9.41 23.34 -11.80
C GLN A 7 9.06 24.81 -11.54
N ALA A 8 7.78 25.11 -11.30
CA ALA A 8 7.30 26.47 -11.04
C ALA A 8 7.40 26.87 -9.55
N LEU A 9 7.20 25.92 -8.63
CA LEU A 9 7.14 26.14 -7.19
C LEU A 9 8.03 25.13 -6.42
N PRO A 10 9.34 25.07 -6.68
CA PRO A 10 10.24 24.06 -6.14
C PRO A 10 10.27 24.02 -4.60
N GLU A 11 10.08 25.17 -3.95
CA GLU A 11 10.10 25.31 -2.49
C GLU A 11 8.79 24.88 -1.79
N LYS A 12 7.75 24.53 -2.56
CA LYS A 12 6.42 24.19 -2.00
C LYS A 12 5.97 22.77 -2.33
N ILE A 13 6.38 22.24 -3.47
CA ILE A 13 5.85 20.99 -4.00
C ILE A 13 6.57 19.77 -3.38
N PRO A 14 5.83 18.80 -2.81
CA PRO A 14 6.45 17.58 -2.30
C PRO A 14 6.82 16.63 -3.44
N ALA A 15 7.74 15.70 -3.14
CA ALA A 15 8.00 14.53 -3.97
C ALA A 15 6.76 13.64 -4.14
N ALA A 16 6.82 12.67 -5.06
CA ALA A 16 5.69 11.79 -5.28
C ALA A 16 5.35 10.99 -4.02
N SER A 17 4.08 10.98 -3.62
CA SER A 17 3.58 10.02 -2.64
C SER A 17 3.32 8.66 -3.32
N GLN A 18 2.86 7.67 -2.55
CA GLN A 18 2.61 6.30 -3.05
C GLN A 18 1.81 6.22 -4.36
N GLY A 19 0.98 7.23 -4.68
CA GLY A 19 0.39 7.40 -6.01
C GLY A 19 -0.56 6.28 -6.44
N THR A 20 -1.19 5.62 -5.47
CA THR A 20 -2.14 4.50 -5.63
C THR A 20 -3.00 4.41 -4.38
N MET A 21 -4.21 3.85 -4.49
CA MET A 21 -5.09 3.58 -3.34
C MET A 21 -4.89 2.18 -2.76
N ASN A 22 -4.31 1.25 -3.53
CA ASN A 22 -4.19 -0.17 -3.17
C ASN A 22 -5.54 -0.81 -2.83
N ASN A 23 -6.50 -0.73 -3.76
CA ASN A 23 -7.85 -1.24 -3.52
C ASN A 23 -7.83 -2.77 -3.48
N LEU A 24 -8.09 -3.33 -2.32
CA LEU A 24 -8.28 -4.75 -2.10
C LEU A 24 -9.76 -5.02 -1.90
N THR A 25 -10.31 -5.96 -2.68
CA THR A 25 -11.58 -6.60 -2.36
C THR A 25 -11.37 -8.07 -2.06
N ILE A 26 -12.16 -8.59 -1.13
CA ILE A 26 -12.29 -10.02 -0.89
C ILE A 26 -13.77 -10.31 -0.67
N GLY A 27 -14.32 -11.26 -1.42
CA GLY A 27 -15.72 -11.67 -1.26
C GLY A 27 -15.88 -13.17 -1.41
N GLY A 28 -16.94 -13.69 -0.82
CA GLY A 28 -17.24 -15.13 -0.78
C GLY A 28 -18.45 -15.40 0.08
N ILE A 29 -18.55 -16.65 0.56
CA ILE A 29 -19.59 -17.08 1.50
C ILE A 29 -18.97 -17.20 2.89
N ASP A 30 -19.59 -16.55 3.88
CA ASP A 30 -19.23 -16.74 5.27
C ASP A 30 -19.91 -17.98 5.82
N ALA A 31 -19.12 -19.05 6.01
CA ALA A 31 -19.60 -20.33 6.50
C ALA A 31 -20.24 -20.26 7.91
N ARG A 32 -19.96 -19.20 8.69
CA ARG A 32 -20.56 -19.00 10.02
C ARG A 32 -22.06 -18.72 9.95
N TYR A 33 -22.50 -18.05 8.88
CA TYR A 33 -23.87 -17.56 8.71
C TYR A 33 -24.54 -18.06 7.42
N GLY A 34 -23.79 -18.71 6.52
CA GLY A 34 -24.28 -19.15 5.21
C GLY A 34 -24.64 -18.00 4.26
N ALA A 35 -24.06 -16.80 4.47
CA ALA A 35 -24.39 -15.59 3.73
C ALA A 35 -23.19 -15.05 2.94
N GLU A 36 -23.46 -14.31 1.87
CA GLU A 36 -22.44 -13.60 1.10
C GLU A 36 -21.76 -12.49 1.93
N PHE A 37 -20.48 -12.28 1.72
CA PHE A 37 -19.75 -11.14 2.24
C PHE A 37 -18.94 -10.45 1.15
N ALA A 38 -18.77 -9.14 1.29
CA ALA A 38 -17.88 -8.32 0.49
C ALA A 38 -17.08 -7.39 1.40
N TYR A 39 -15.77 -7.60 1.42
CA TYR A 39 -14.80 -6.73 2.09
C TYR A 39 -14.11 -5.84 1.06
N TYR A 40 -13.99 -4.55 1.35
CA TYR A 40 -13.26 -3.56 0.55
C TYR A 40 -12.37 -2.72 1.45
N GLU A 41 -11.10 -2.58 1.07
CA GLU A 41 -10.11 -1.78 1.79
C GLU A 41 -9.22 -1.02 0.80
N THR A 42 -8.96 0.24 1.13
CA THR A 42 -7.82 0.99 0.58
C THR A 42 -6.67 0.89 1.57
N VAL A 43 -5.49 0.45 1.13
CA VAL A 43 -4.32 0.32 2.02
C VAL A 43 -3.45 1.56 1.96
N ALA A 44 -3.13 2.13 3.13
CA ALA A 44 -2.23 3.27 3.29
C ALA A 44 -0.81 3.02 2.76
N GLY A 45 -0.01 4.08 2.60
CA GLY A 45 1.35 3.98 2.10
C GLY A 45 2.22 5.18 2.46
N GLY A 46 3.30 5.38 1.71
CA GLY A 46 4.25 6.45 1.99
C GLY A 46 3.86 7.79 1.37
N MET A 47 3.92 8.86 2.18
CA MET A 47 3.83 10.23 1.67
C MET A 47 5.18 10.68 1.11
N GLY A 48 5.16 11.44 0.02
CA GLY A 48 6.37 12.06 -0.54
C GLY A 48 6.95 13.12 0.39
N ALA A 49 8.27 13.21 0.45
CA ALA A 49 8.96 14.20 1.25
C ALA A 49 8.65 15.63 0.76
N ARG A 50 8.56 16.57 1.70
CA ARG A 50 8.46 18.01 1.42
C ARG A 50 9.86 18.62 1.41
N PRO A 51 10.03 19.85 0.87
CA PRO A 51 11.34 20.50 0.80
C PRO A 51 12.09 20.61 2.12
N ARG A 52 11.36 20.76 3.24
CA ARG A 52 11.92 20.95 4.59
C ARG A 52 11.44 19.92 5.61
N GLN A 53 10.73 18.88 5.19
CA GLN A 53 10.16 17.92 6.13
C GLN A 53 9.96 16.54 5.51
N ASP A 54 10.24 15.51 6.29
CA ASP A 54 9.98 14.12 5.90
C ASP A 54 8.50 13.89 5.56
N GLY A 55 8.29 12.90 4.69
CA GLY A 55 6.98 12.35 4.40
C GLY A 55 6.49 11.47 5.55
N MET A 56 5.19 11.54 5.84
CA MET A 56 4.55 10.65 6.80
C MET A 56 4.50 9.21 6.28
N SER A 57 4.76 8.26 7.18
CA SER A 57 4.71 6.82 6.88
C SER A 57 3.35 6.23 7.20
N ALA A 58 2.93 5.22 6.44
CA ALA A 58 1.68 4.48 6.67
C ALA A 58 0.43 5.37 6.76
N VAL A 59 0.33 6.39 5.90
CA VAL A 59 -0.82 7.29 5.84
C VAL A 59 -1.56 7.20 4.52
N HIS A 60 -2.83 7.58 4.57
CA HIS A 60 -3.60 7.88 3.36
C HIS A 60 -3.16 9.24 2.81
N THR A 61 -2.99 9.31 1.48
CA THR A 61 -2.48 10.50 0.80
C THR A 61 -3.30 10.81 -0.44
N HIS A 62 -3.60 12.09 -0.65
CA HIS A 62 -4.23 12.64 -1.86
C HIS A 62 -5.59 12.00 -2.20
N MET A 63 -5.58 10.92 -2.98
CA MET A 63 -6.78 10.22 -3.49
C MET A 63 -7.42 9.29 -2.45
N THR A 64 -6.91 9.27 -1.22
CA THR A 64 -7.42 8.44 -0.13
C THR A 64 -7.51 9.27 1.15
N ASN A 65 -8.60 9.12 1.90
CA ASN A 65 -8.86 9.79 3.18
C ASN A 65 -9.77 8.93 4.07
N SER A 66 -9.39 7.66 4.23
CA SER A 66 -10.11 6.67 5.05
C SER A 66 -9.34 6.40 6.34
N LEU A 67 -10.06 6.04 7.40
CA LEU A 67 -9.46 5.43 8.58
C LEU A 67 -9.17 3.96 8.29
N ASN A 68 -8.15 3.40 8.95
CA ASN A 68 -7.90 1.97 8.84
C ASN A 68 -9.01 1.18 9.54
N THR A 69 -9.39 0.05 8.97
CA THR A 69 -10.29 -0.90 9.63
C THR A 69 -9.52 -1.57 10.78
N PRO A 70 -10.00 -1.49 12.04
CA PRO A 70 -9.40 -2.21 13.16
C PRO A 70 -9.35 -3.71 12.87
N ALA A 71 -8.29 -4.39 13.31
CA ALA A 71 -8.12 -5.81 13.03
C ALA A 71 -9.26 -6.62 13.66
N GLU A 72 -9.60 -6.31 14.91
CA GLU A 72 -10.65 -6.95 15.68
C GLU A 72 -12.02 -6.79 15.01
N ALA A 73 -12.33 -5.60 14.50
CA ALA A 73 -13.58 -5.34 13.80
C ALA A 73 -13.67 -6.13 12.48
N LEU A 74 -12.56 -6.23 11.74
CA LEU A 74 -12.49 -7.01 10.51
C LEU A 74 -12.65 -8.51 10.78
N GLU A 75 -11.93 -9.05 11.76
CA GLU A 75 -11.98 -10.48 12.10
C GLU A 75 -13.31 -10.90 12.72
N TYR A 76 -13.97 -9.98 13.41
CA TYR A 76 -15.33 -10.18 13.89
C TYR A 76 -16.31 -10.26 12.69
N ALA A 77 -16.28 -9.25 11.82
CA ALA A 77 -17.28 -9.08 10.77
C ALA A 77 -17.13 -10.08 9.60
N TYR A 78 -15.92 -10.55 9.29
CA TYR A 78 -15.65 -11.35 8.09
C TYR A 78 -14.89 -12.64 8.41
N PRO A 79 -14.98 -13.68 7.56
CA PRO A 79 -14.16 -14.88 7.69
C PRO A 79 -12.73 -14.60 7.19
N LEU A 80 -12.09 -13.58 7.76
CA LEU A 80 -10.77 -13.08 7.41
C LEU A 80 -9.94 -12.90 8.68
N ARG A 81 -8.62 -13.01 8.57
CA ARG A 81 -7.69 -12.83 9.69
C ARG A 81 -6.51 -11.94 9.31
N VAL A 82 -6.22 -10.93 10.13
CA VAL A 82 -5.06 -10.05 9.92
C VAL A 82 -3.82 -10.77 10.44
N ARG A 83 -2.91 -11.14 9.54
CA ARG A 83 -1.64 -11.79 9.90
C ARG A 83 -0.53 -10.80 10.11
N VAL A 84 -0.49 -9.75 9.30
CA VAL A 84 0.51 -8.69 9.39
C VAL A 84 -0.15 -7.36 9.12
N TYR A 85 0.11 -6.39 10.00
CA TYR A 85 -0.12 -4.98 9.72
C TYR A 85 1.02 -4.17 10.31
N SER A 86 1.94 -3.70 9.45
CA SER A 86 3.16 -3.04 9.91
C SER A 86 3.68 -2.03 8.89
N ILE A 87 4.54 -1.13 9.35
CA ILE A 87 5.27 -0.22 8.48
C ILE A 87 6.28 -1.01 7.64
N ARG A 88 6.26 -0.78 6.33
CA ARG A 88 7.23 -1.34 5.38
C ARG A 88 8.53 -0.54 5.46
N LYS A 89 9.33 -0.81 6.50
CA LYS A 89 10.55 -0.08 6.80
C LYS A 89 11.47 0.07 5.59
N ASN A 90 12.06 1.25 5.43
CA ASN A 90 13.01 1.58 4.38
C ASN A 90 12.43 1.46 2.95
N SER A 91 11.14 1.73 2.79
CA SER A 91 10.50 1.83 1.47
C SER A 91 10.39 3.26 0.96
N GLY A 92 10.48 4.27 1.81
CA GLY A 92 10.59 5.67 1.42
C GLY A 92 11.95 5.99 0.79
N GLY A 93 11.93 6.84 -0.23
CA GLY A 93 13.11 7.34 -0.92
C GLY A 93 13.97 8.21 -0.01
N ARG A 94 15.29 8.15 -0.20
CA ARG A 94 16.25 8.93 0.58
C ARG A 94 16.38 10.34 0.03
N GLY A 95 16.74 11.28 0.90
CA GLY A 95 17.02 12.66 0.53
C GLY A 95 17.49 13.43 1.75
N ASN A 96 17.60 14.75 1.63
CA ASN A 96 17.70 15.63 2.80
C ASN A 96 16.43 15.51 3.68
N SER A 97 15.28 15.39 3.03
CA SER A 97 14.04 14.91 3.65
C SER A 97 13.66 13.55 3.06
N ARG A 98 13.33 12.59 3.92
CA ARG A 98 13.00 11.22 3.54
C ARG A 98 11.54 11.10 3.13
N GLY A 99 11.28 10.30 2.10
CA GLY A 99 9.92 9.85 1.82
C GLY A 99 9.41 8.96 2.96
N GLY A 100 8.11 8.98 3.19
CA GLY A 100 7.46 8.10 4.14
C GLY A 100 7.51 6.65 3.70
N ASP A 101 7.58 5.74 4.67
CA ASP A 101 7.51 4.30 4.43
C ASP A 101 6.05 3.87 4.16
N GLY A 102 5.89 2.87 3.29
CA GLY A 102 4.63 2.21 3.01
C GLY A 102 4.20 1.25 4.14
N VAL A 103 3.30 0.35 3.80
CA VAL A 103 2.64 -0.61 4.70
C VAL A 103 2.82 -2.02 4.18
N ILE A 104 2.92 -2.97 5.10
CA ILE A 104 2.72 -4.40 4.85
C ILE A 104 1.38 -4.76 5.48
N ARG A 105 0.42 -5.16 4.64
CA ARG A 105 -0.90 -5.66 5.04
C ARG A 105 -1.04 -7.09 4.53
N GLU A 106 -1.23 -8.04 5.45
CA GLU A 106 -1.41 -9.46 5.12
C GLU A 106 -2.70 -9.97 5.74
N ILE A 107 -3.62 -10.44 4.89
CA ILE A 107 -4.92 -10.97 5.29
C ILE A 107 -5.00 -12.42 4.84
N GLU A 108 -5.28 -13.31 5.79
CA GLU A 108 -5.63 -14.71 5.55
C GLU A 108 -7.14 -14.83 5.36
N THR A 109 -7.58 -15.62 4.38
CA THR A 109 -9.00 -15.99 4.27
C THR A 109 -9.26 -17.26 5.08
N LEU A 110 -10.36 -17.29 5.83
CA LEU A 110 -10.79 -18.45 6.63
C LEU A 110 -11.86 -19.28 5.91
N ALA A 111 -12.32 -18.82 4.75
CA ALA A 111 -13.25 -19.50 3.86
C ALA A 111 -12.75 -19.43 2.40
N GLU A 112 -13.39 -20.18 1.51
CA GLU A 112 -13.20 -19.97 0.08
C GLU A 112 -13.64 -18.56 -0.30
N ALA A 113 -12.79 -17.84 -1.02
CA ALA A 113 -13.04 -16.45 -1.38
C ALA A 113 -12.41 -16.10 -2.73
N ARG A 114 -12.90 -15.03 -3.34
CA ARG A 114 -12.28 -14.39 -4.49
C ARG A 114 -11.74 -13.04 -4.05
N MET A 115 -10.48 -12.78 -4.37
CA MET A 115 -9.87 -11.48 -4.18
C MET A 115 -9.69 -10.74 -5.50
N SER A 116 -9.76 -9.41 -5.44
CA SER A 116 -9.32 -8.53 -6.52
C SER A 116 -8.44 -7.41 -5.97
N LEU A 117 -7.39 -7.07 -6.71
CA LEU A 117 -6.50 -5.96 -6.42
C LEU A 117 -6.54 -4.98 -7.58
N LEU A 118 -6.74 -3.70 -7.26
CA LEU A 118 -6.54 -2.57 -8.17
C LEU A 118 -5.51 -1.61 -7.56
N ALA A 119 -4.30 -1.66 -8.10
CA ALA A 119 -3.18 -0.90 -7.62
C ALA A 119 -2.28 -0.38 -8.76
N ASP A 120 -1.45 0.60 -8.41
CA ASP A 120 -0.45 1.22 -9.29
C ASP A 120 0.91 1.35 -8.59
N ARG A 121 1.94 1.86 -9.28
CA ARG A 121 3.33 1.94 -8.76
C ARG A 121 3.98 0.60 -8.39
N ARG A 122 3.65 -0.44 -9.17
CA ARG A 122 4.31 -1.78 -9.14
C ARG A 122 5.37 -1.96 -10.24
N ARG A 123 5.36 -1.07 -11.23
CA ARG A 123 6.31 -1.03 -12.36
C ARG A 123 7.12 0.26 -12.42
N ILE A 124 6.52 1.38 -12.02
CA ILE A 124 7.17 2.71 -11.99
C ILE A 124 7.14 3.20 -10.55
N ALA A 125 8.29 3.56 -10.02
CA ALA A 125 8.43 4.05 -8.65
C ALA A 125 7.75 5.42 -8.45
N PRO A 126 7.36 5.76 -7.20
CA PRO A 126 7.12 7.14 -6.79
C PRO A 126 8.43 7.94 -6.87
N TYR A 127 8.48 8.94 -7.75
CA TYR A 127 9.70 9.70 -8.01
C TYR A 127 10.12 10.59 -6.83
N GLY A 128 11.43 10.70 -6.61
CA GLY A 128 12.03 11.75 -5.78
C GLY A 128 12.06 13.11 -6.48
N LEU A 129 12.37 14.17 -5.73
CA LEU A 129 12.52 15.53 -6.26
C LEU A 129 13.79 16.22 -5.76
N ALA A 130 14.28 17.20 -6.52
CA ALA A 130 15.46 18.01 -6.19
C ALA A 130 16.71 17.18 -5.83
N GLY A 131 16.91 16.03 -6.51
CA GLY A 131 18.01 15.11 -6.25
C GLY A 131 17.78 14.11 -5.12
N GLY A 132 16.55 14.02 -4.58
CA GLY A 132 16.11 12.91 -3.74
C GLY A 132 15.89 11.62 -4.55
N GLU A 133 16.07 10.48 -3.91
CA GLU A 133 15.86 9.15 -4.48
C GLU A 133 14.37 8.77 -4.54
N ASP A 134 14.04 7.89 -5.47
CA ASP A 134 12.69 7.32 -5.62
C ASP A 134 12.31 6.44 -4.43
N GLY A 135 11.01 6.40 -4.13
CA GLY A 135 10.44 5.42 -3.22
C GLY A 135 10.44 4.01 -3.82
N LYS A 136 10.48 2.98 -2.98
CA LYS A 136 10.35 1.59 -3.44
C LYS A 136 8.96 1.37 -4.03
N MET A 137 8.91 0.66 -5.16
CA MET A 137 7.66 0.15 -5.72
C MET A 137 6.91 -0.75 -4.74
N GLY A 138 5.60 -0.80 -4.93
CA GLY A 138 4.73 -1.78 -4.27
C GLY A 138 4.94 -3.18 -4.81
N ARG A 139 4.63 -4.19 -4.00
CA ARG A 139 4.70 -5.61 -4.37
C ARG A 139 3.56 -6.36 -3.69
N ASP A 140 2.91 -7.23 -4.43
CA ASP A 140 1.73 -7.93 -3.95
C ASP A 140 1.91 -9.43 -4.20
N PHE A 141 1.42 -10.25 -3.26
CA PHE A 141 1.60 -11.69 -3.27
C PHE A 141 0.33 -12.41 -2.82
N VAL A 142 0.08 -13.57 -3.39
CA VAL A 142 -0.82 -14.58 -2.83
C VAL A 142 0.05 -15.73 -2.32
N LEU A 143 -0.07 -16.05 -1.04
CA LEU A 143 0.61 -17.17 -0.40
C LEU A 143 -0.37 -18.34 -0.37
N LYS A 144 -0.07 -19.40 -1.14
CA LYS A 144 -0.83 -20.65 -1.13
C LYS A 144 0.04 -21.76 -0.57
N LYS A 145 -0.43 -22.46 0.48
CA LYS A 145 0.32 -23.55 1.14
C LYS A 145 1.77 -23.14 1.48
N GLY A 146 1.93 -21.92 1.99
CA GLY A 146 3.24 -21.32 2.34
C GLY A 146 4.08 -20.81 1.16
N ARG A 147 3.67 -21.04 -0.10
CA ARG A 147 4.41 -20.56 -1.28
C ARG A 147 3.86 -19.22 -1.77
N ALA A 148 4.72 -18.20 -1.77
CA ALA A 148 4.38 -16.88 -2.27
C ALA A 148 4.42 -16.83 -3.81
N ARG A 149 3.30 -16.42 -4.42
CA ARG A 149 3.21 -16.12 -5.86
C ARG A 149 2.93 -14.63 -6.04
N ARG A 150 3.75 -13.96 -6.85
CA ARG A 150 3.60 -12.53 -7.12
C ARG A 150 2.29 -12.26 -7.88
N LEU A 151 1.57 -11.23 -7.45
CA LEU A 151 0.38 -10.73 -8.13
C LEU A 151 0.75 -9.54 -9.02
N ALA A 152 0.05 -9.41 -10.15
CA ALA A 152 0.14 -8.20 -10.96
C ALA A 152 -0.52 -7.02 -10.21
N SER A 153 -0.26 -5.79 -10.66
CA SER A 153 -0.83 -4.59 -10.02
C SER A 153 -2.36 -4.52 -10.12
N LYS A 154 -2.94 -5.21 -11.11
CA LYS A 154 -4.38 -5.30 -11.37
C LYS A 154 -4.70 -6.77 -11.63
N GLY A 155 -5.64 -7.35 -10.91
CA GLY A 155 -6.03 -8.74 -11.15
C GLY A 155 -6.86 -9.35 -10.03
N SER A 156 -7.41 -10.53 -10.31
CA SER A 156 -8.20 -11.30 -9.36
C SER A 156 -7.66 -12.71 -9.19
N ARG A 157 -7.87 -13.32 -8.02
CA ARG A 157 -7.47 -14.70 -7.72
C ARG A 157 -8.52 -15.40 -6.85
N GLN A 158 -8.71 -16.68 -7.10
CA GLN A 158 -9.41 -17.57 -6.18
C GLN A 158 -8.49 -17.93 -5.01
N LEU A 159 -9.04 -17.89 -3.81
CA LEU A 159 -8.39 -18.21 -2.55
C LEU A 159 -9.12 -19.38 -1.90
N GLU A 160 -8.35 -20.30 -1.35
CA GLU A 160 -8.84 -21.37 -0.47
C GLU A 160 -8.67 -20.92 0.99
N ALA A 161 -9.41 -21.54 1.91
CA ALA A 161 -9.21 -21.29 3.35
C ALA A 161 -7.73 -21.53 3.73
N GLY A 162 -7.15 -20.57 4.46
CA GLY A 162 -5.73 -20.55 4.85
C GLY A 162 -4.81 -19.85 3.84
N ASP A 163 -5.26 -19.54 2.63
CA ASP A 163 -4.49 -18.71 1.69
C ASP A 163 -4.38 -17.27 2.21
N ARG A 164 -3.28 -16.59 1.89
CA ARG A 164 -3.02 -15.22 2.34
C ARG A 164 -2.78 -14.27 1.20
N VAL A 165 -3.35 -13.08 1.27
CA VAL A 165 -3.06 -11.95 0.40
C VAL A 165 -2.15 -11.00 1.15
N ARG A 166 -0.97 -10.74 0.60
CA ARG A 166 0.01 -9.78 1.15
C ARG A 166 0.19 -8.62 0.19
N ILE A 167 -0.11 -7.42 0.67
CA ILE A 167 0.09 -6.15 -0.01
C ILE A 167 1.25 -5.43 0.66
N GLU A 168 2.31 -5.16 -0.10
CA GLU A 168 3.37 -4.24 0.29
C GLU A 168 3.21 -2.95 -0.50
N THR A 169 2.75 -1.89 0.16
CA THR A 169 2.45 -0.63 -0.53
C THR A 169 3.74 0.14 -0.87
N PRO A 170 3.68 1.04 -1.88
CA PRO A 170 4.82 1.88 -2.23
C PRO A 170 5.17 2.84 -1.09
N GLY A 171 6.46 3.21 -1.01
CA GLY A 171 6.88 4.36 -0.20
C GLY A 171 6.62 5.69 -0.91
N GLY A 172 6.98 6.81 -0.28
CA GLY A 172 7.07 8.11 -0.93
C GLY A 172 8.47 8.37 -1.50
N GLY A 173 8.60 9.25 -2.48
CA GLY A 173 9.89 9.76 -2.95
C GLY A 173 10.55 10.68 -1.92
N GLY A 174 11.88 10.70 -1.93
CA GLY A 174 12.68 11.62 -1.12
C GLY A 174 12.80 13.01 -1.75
N HIS A 175 13.24 13.99 -0.96
CA HIS A 175 13.46 15.35 -1.42
C HIS A 175 14.86 15.84 -1.06
N GLY A 176 15.53 16.46 -2.03
CA GLY A 176 16.86 17.05 -1.84
C GLY A 176 17.96 16.00 -1.86
N ARG A 177 19.12 16.36 -2.40
CA ARG A 177 20.31 15.50 -2.36
C ARG A 177 20.82 15.38 -0.93
N LYS A 178 21.00 14.15 -0.43
CA LYS A 178 21.65 13.92 0.87
C LYS A 178 23.13 14.28 0.75
N LYS A 179 23.63 15.21 1.56
CA LYS A 179 25.08 15.46 1.66
C LYS A 179 25.72 14.20 2.27
N ARG A 180 26.77 13.72 1.62
CA ARG A 180 27.58 12.58 2.09
C ARG A 180 28.31 12.96 3.36
#